data_AF-A0A7C2NEA9-F1
#
_entry.id   AF-A0A7C2NEA9-F1
#
_cell.length_a   1.000
_cell.length_b   1.000
_cell.length_c   1.000
_cell.angle_alpha   90.00
_cell.angle_beta   90.00
_cell.angle_gamma   90.00
#
_symmetry.space_group_name_H-M   'P 1'
#
loop_
_entity.id
_entity.type
_entity.pdbx_description
1 polymer ?
#
loop_
_entity_poly.entity_id
_entity_poly.type
_entity_poly.pdbx_seq_one_letter_code
_entity_poly.pdbx_strand_id
1 'polypeptide(L)'
;MHYWWWLVFGGLVLGALALDLLVFHRHAHRESMREAVTWSVVWVGLGLAFAVFVAVVEGRDSALAYLTAFLIEKSLSVDNLFVFVGLF
;
A
#
# COMPACT_ATOMS: atom_id res chain seq x y z
N MET A 1 -1.61 2.75 -29.20
CA MET A 1 -0.73 1.95 -28.32
C MET A 1 -0.34 2.78 -27.11
N HIS A 2 -0.99 2.60 -25.96
CA HIS A 2 -0.82 3.43 -24.76
C HIS A 2 -0.02 2.68 -23.66
N TYR A 3 1.09 2.03 -24.02
CA TYR A 3 1.89 1.24 -23.06
C TYR A 3 2.79 2.10 -22.16
N TRP A 4 2.85 3.41 -22.39
CA TRP A 4 3.68 4.33 -21.60
C TRP A 4 3.19 4.51 -20.15
N TRP A 5 1.88 4.42 -19.90
CA TRP A 5 1.36 4.47 -18.52
C TRP A 5 1.84 3.30 -17.67
N TRP A 6 2.07 2.13 -18.27
CA TRP A 6 2.64 0.99 -17.57
C TRP A 6 4.09 1.22 -17.15
N LEU A 7 4.86 2.00 -17.93
CA LEU A 7 6.23 2.39 -17.56
C LEU A 7 6.24 3.45 -16.46
N VAL A 8 5.30 4.40 -16.48
CA VAL A 8 5.14 5.39 -15.40
C VAL A 8 4.67 4.72 -14.11
N PHE A 9 3.67 3.85 -14.20
CA PHE A 9 3.19 3.03 -13.10
C PHE A 9 4.30 2.13 -12.55
N GLY A 10 4.99 1.40 -13.42
CA GLY A 10 6.12 0.56 -13.05
C GLY A 10 7.26 1.36 -12.41
N GLY A 11 7.58 2.54 -12.93
CA GLY A 11 8.58 3.45 -12.35
C GLY A 11 8.19 3.98 -10.98
N LEU A 12 6.91 4.31 -10.77
CA LEU A 12 6.39 4.74 -9.48
C LEU A 12 6.40 3.59 -8.46
N VAL A 13 5.96 2.40 -8.87
CA VAL A 13 6.01 1.17 -8.06
C VAL A 13 7.45 0.83 -7.69
N LEU A 14 8.38 0.84 -8.65
CA LEU A 14 9.79 0.57 -8.39
C LEU A 14 10.44 1.64 -7.51
N GLY A 15 10.08 2.91 -7.68
CA GLY A 15 10.53 4.01 -6.82
C GLY A 15 10.03 3.86 -5.39
N ALA A 16 8.76 3.50 -5.21
CA ALA A 16 8.19 3.18 -3.92
C ALA A 16 8.87 1.95 -3.29
N LEU A 17 9.09 0.89 -4.07
CA LEU A 17 9.79 -0.33 -3.62
C LEU A 17 11.25 -0.06 -3.24
N ALA A 18 11.93 0.83 -3.97
CA ALA A 18 13.30 1.23 -3.68
C ALA A 18 13.39 2.06 -2.40
N LEU A 19 12.45 2.99 -2.19
CA LEU A 19 12.30 3.70 -0.91
C LEU A 19 12.06 2.72 0.24
N ASP A 20 11.21 1.73 -0.01
CA ASP A 20 10.91 0.67 0.95
C ASP A 20 12.17 -0.12 1.33
N LEU A 21 12.86 -0.72 0.36
CA LEU A 21 14.07 -1.52 0.64
C LEU A 21 15.20 -0.70 1.28
N LEU A 22 15.34 0.57 0.91
CA LEU A 22 16.42 1.44 1.38
C LEU A 22 16.19 1.96 2.80
N VAL A 23 14.94 2.16 3.20
CA VAL A 23 14.57 2.68 4.52
C VAL A 23 14.34 1.54 5.53
N PHE A 24 13.84 0.38 5.10
CA PHE A 24 13.46 -0.72 6.00
C PHE A 24 14.62 -1.59 6.52
N HIS A 25 15.81 -1.54 5.92
CA HIS A 25 16.91 -2.42 6.35
C HIS A 25 17.55 -2.09 7.70
N ARG A 26 17.05 -1.12 8.48
CA ARG A 26 17.85 -0.61 9.60
C ARG A 26 17.68 -1.31 10.95
N HIS A 27 16.51 -1.78 11.39
CA HIS A 27 16.42 -2.27 12.79
C HIS A 27 15.44 -3.42 13.02
N ALA A 28 15.98 -4.65 12.96
CA ALA A 28 15.37 -5.85 13.52
C ALA A 28 15.45 -5.82 15.05
N HIS A 29 14.56 -5.12 15.74
CA HIS A 29 14.32 -5.28 17.18
C HIS A 29 12.81 -5.30 17.43
N ARG A 30 12.41 -6.06 18.47
CA ARG A 30 11.03 -6.32 18.93
C ARG A 30 10.08 -5.13 18.65
N GLU A 31 9.37 -5.18 17.52
CA GLU A 31 8.48 -4.11 17.08
C GLU A 31 7.48 -3.82 18.19
N SER A 32 7.58 -2.64 18.81
CA SER A 32 6.59 -2.20 19.79
C SER A 32 5.25 -2.01 19.07
N MET A 33 4.12 -2.16 19.77
CA MET A 33 2.79 -1.87 19.23
C MET A 33 2.72 -0.50 18.53
N ARG A 34 3.50 0.49 19.02
CA ARG A 34 3.61 1.82 18.41
C ARG A 34 4.32 1.81 17.05
N GLU A 35 5.32 0.96 16.89
CA GLU A 35 6.12 0.83 15.67
C GLU A 35 5.31 0.10 14.59
N ALA A 36 4.64 -0.99 14.96
CA ALA A 36 3.72 -1.73 14.09
C ALA A 36 2.56 -0.85 13.57
N VAL A 37 1.98 -0.01 14.44
CA VAL A 37 0.93 0.95 14.03
C VAL A 37 1.50 2.03 13.11
N THR A 38 2.68 2.56 13.40
CA THR A 38 3.33 3.58 12.56
C THR A 38 3.58 3.02 11.15
N TRP A 39 4.13 1.81 11.06
CA TRP A 39 4.33 1.13 9.78
C TRP A 39 3.01 0.88 9.05
N SER A 40 1.97 0.42 9.75
CA SER A 40 0.64 0.22 9.16
C SER A 40 0.09 1.52 8.56
N VAL A 41 0.25 2.65 9.25
CA VAL A 41 -0.19 3.96 8.78
C VAL A 41 0.63 4.42 7.56
N VAL A 42 1.95 4.21 7.56
CA VAL A 42 2.81 4.54 6.41
C VAL A 42 2.36 3.77 5.17
N TRP A 43 2.16 2.47 5.29
CA TRP A 43 1.72 1.62 4.18
C TRP A 43 0.33 1.94 3.67
N VAL A 44 -0.62 2.21 4.57
CA VAL A 44 -1.96 2.65 4.19
C VAL A 44 -1.92 4.03 3.52
N GLY A 45 -1.09 4.94 4.06
CA GLY A 45 -0.87 6.28 3.50
C GLY A 45 -0.26 6.23 2.10
N LEU A 46 0.66 5.30 1.83
CA LEU A 46 1.24 5.09 0.51
C LEU A 46 0.18 4.62 -0.50
N GLY A 47 -0.67 3.67 -0.12
CA GLY A 47 -1.80 3.23 -0.96
C GLY A 47 -2.80 4.36 -1.26
N LEU A 48 -3.11 5.19 -0.25
CA LEU A 48 -3.96 6.37 -0.43
C LEU A 48 -3.31 7.43 -1.33
N ALA A 49 -2.02 7.69 -1.18
CA ALA A 49 -1.27 8.60 -2.05
C ALA A 49 -1.29 8.11 -3.49
N PHE A 50 -1.19 6.79 -3.70
CA PHE A 50 -1.34 6.19 -5.03
C PHE A 50 -2.76 6.37 -5.59
N ALA A 51 -3.81 6.24 -4.78
CA ALA A 51 -5.19 6.53 -5.22
C ALA A 51 -5.35 7.98 -5.71
N VAL A 52 -4.73 8.95 -5.02
CA VAL A 52 -4.70 10.36 -5.44
C VAL A 52 -3.93 10.53 -6.75
N PHE A 53 -2.80 9.84 -6.91
CA PHE A 53 -2.04 9.84 -8.17
C PHE A 53 -2.89 9.33 -9.34
N VAL A 54 -3.58 8.20 -9.17
CA VAL A 54 -4.52 7.66 -10.18
C VAL A 54 -5.63 8.67 -10.48
N ALA A 55 -6.15 9.36 -9.46
CA ALA A 55 -7.21 10.36 -9.65
C ALA A 55 -6.77 11.54 -10.53
N VAL A 56 -5.51 11.95 -10.42
CA VAL A 56 -4.93 13.05 -11.22
C VAL A 56 -4.60 12.60 -12.64
N VAL A 57 -4.16 11.35 -12.83
CA VAL A 57 -3.67 10.85 -14.13
C VAL A 57 -4.77 10.25 -15.00
N GLU A 58 -5.55 9.33 -14.44
CA GLU A 58 -6.58 8.55 -15.15
C GLU A 58 -8.00 9.08 -14.87
N GLY A 59 -8.14 9.93 -13.86
CA GLY A 59 -9.42 10.50 -13.48
C GLY A 59 -10.11 9.76 -12.33
N ARG A 60 -11.27 10.28 -11.96
CA ARG A 60 -11.95 9.93 -10.71
C ARG A 60 -12.51 8.50 -10.70
N ASP A 61 -12.99 7.98 -11.83
CA ASP A 61 -13.58 6.65 -11.90
C ASP A 61 -12.53 5.54 -11.70
N SER A 62 -11.36 5.65 -12.37
CA SER A 62 -10.24 4.72 -12.17
C SER A 62 -9.70 4.78 -10.75
N ALA A 63 -9.64 5.96 -10.12
CA ALA A 63 -9.21 6.11 -8.73
C ALA A 63 -10.19 5.47 -7.74
N LEU A 64 -11.50 5.61 -7.98
CA LEU A 64 -12.53 4.95 -7.17
C LEU A 64 -12.45 3.42 -7.33
N ALA A 65 -12.22 2.92 -8.53
CA ALA A 65 -12.01 1.49 -8.77
C ALA A 65 -10.77 0.97 -8.01
N TYR A 66 -9.63 1.67 -8.09
CA TYR A 66 -8.43 1.33 -7.33
C TYR A 66 -8.68 1.36 -5.82
N LEU A 67 -9.27 2.44 -5.30
CA LEU A 67 -9.51 2.59 -3.86
C LEU A 67 -10.48 1.51 -3.34
N THR A 68 -11.49 1.16 -4.13
CA THR A 68 -12.44 0.10 -3.79
C THR A 68 -11.72 -1.25 -3.71
N ALA A 69 -10.91 -1.59 -4.72
CA ALA A 69 -10.11 -2.81 -4.70
C ALA A 69 -9.13 -2.85 -3.51
N PHE A 70 -8.42 -1.75 -3.28
CA PHE A 70 -7.48 -1.59 -2.15
C PHE A 70 -8.16 -1.82 -0.79
N LEU A 71 -9.33 -1.21 -0.58
CA LEU A 71 -10.08 -1.36 0.68
C LEU A 71 -10.60 -2.79 0.86
N ILE A 72 -11.07 -3.44 -0.22
CA ILE A 72 -11.52 -4.83 -0.17
C ILE A 72 -10.37 -5.76 0.23
N GLU A 73 -9.20 -5.63 -0.40
CA GLU A 73 -8.02 -6.43 -0.07
C GLU A 73 -7.55 -6.21 1.37
N LYS A 74 -7.56 -4.95 1.84
CA LYS A 74 -7.20 -4.63 3.23
C LYS A 74 -8.22 -5.19 4.23
N SER A 75 -9.51 -5.12 3.94
CA SER A 75 -10.55 -5.70 4.79
C SER A 75 -10.40 -7.22 4.88
N LEU A 76 -10.11 -7.90 3.77
CA LEU A 76 -9.94 -9.35 3.73
C LEU A 76 -8.67 -9.79 4.48
N SER A 77 -7.60 -8.99 4.41
CA SER A 77 -6.37 -9.21 5.20
C SER A 77 -6.62 -9.08 6.70
N VAL A 78 -7.44 -8.10 7.12
CA VAL A 78 -7.81 -7.88 8.52
C VAL A 78 -8.76 -8.98 9.03
N ASP A 79 -9.71 -9.43 8.21
CA ASP A 79 -10.59 -10.55 8.53
C ASP A 79 -9.78 -11.83 8.82
N ASN A 80 -8.79 -12.13 7.97
CA ASN A 80 -7.86 -13.23 8.18
C ASN A 80 -7.03 -13.08 9.48
N LEU A 81 -6.61 -11.86 9.84
CA LEU A 81 -5.86 -11.62 11.08
C LEU A 81 -6.69 -11.97 12.33
N PHE A 82 -7.98 -11.65 12.35
CA PHE A 82 -8.86 -11.99 13.47
C PHE A 82 -8.98 -13.50 13.67
N VAL A 83 -9.07 -14.26 12.57
CA VAL A 83 -9.07 -15.72 12.62
C VAL A 83 -7.77 -16.25 13.25
N PHE A 84 -6.62 -15.71 12.87
CA PHE A 84 -5.34 -16.12 13.46
C PHE A 84 -5.24 -15.76 14.94
N VAL A 85 -5.64 -14.56 15.35
CA VAL A 85 -5.60 -14.13 16.77
C VAL A 85 -6.59 -14.90 17.64
N GLY A 86 -7.71 -15.36 17.08
CA GLY A 86 -8.70 -16.16 17.83
C GLY A 86 -8.32 -17.64 17.97
N LEU A 87 -7.56 -18.19 17.03
CA LEU A 87 -7.15 -19.60 17.01
C LEU A 87 -5.85 -19.90 17.77
N PHE A 88 -4.93 -18.92 17.88
CA PHE A 88 -3.61 -19.06 18.50
C PHE A 88 -3.49 -18.22 19.76
#